data_AF-A0A8B7BYI9-F1
#
_entry.id   AF-A0A8B7BYI9-F1
#
_cell.length_a   1.000
_cell.length_b   1.000
_cell.length_c   1.000
_cell.angle_alpha   90.00
_cell.angle_beta   90.00
_cell.angle_gamma   90.00
#
_symmetry.space_group_name_H-M   'P 1'
#
loop_
_entity.id
_entity.type
_entity.pdbx_description
1 polymer ?
#
loop_
_entity_poly.entity_id
_entity_poly.type
_entity_poly.pdbx_seq_one_letter_code
_entity_poly.pdbx_strand_id
1 'polypeptide(L)'
;MLFKAAAVLLIALLGLGYQSIQPPPPKLCGPPVTSPRIQLKDGRHLAYKEAGTPKEKAKYKIIIAHAFGSTKDFGFPASQALVEELGIYFLSFDRAGYGESDPNPKRTARSEAMDIEELADQLEVGPKFYVLGISMGGYTIWGCLRYIPHRLAGAGLVVPVINYWWPSFPAKLSKEVFGKILVQEQWSLWIAHHFPSLLYGWMTQKWFPSSASVAGHPDLFPEEDKEIFQKFQAMPNPSRDKATQQGVHESLHRDMMVAFSKWEFDPMNLSNPFPHNEGSVHIWQGYKDRLCRVELQRYVAEKLPWIRYHEEPNGGHMFMFLDGYSDNILKQLLLGEKPSVM
;
A
#
# COMPACT_ATOMS: atom_id res chain seq x y z
N MET A 1 11.36 46.73 -26.15
CA MET A 1 10.74 45.62 -26.91
C MET A 1 11.44 44.29 -26.68
N LEU A 2 12.78 44.22 -26.72
CA LEU A 2 13.55 42.99 -26.42
C LEU A 2 13.20 42.33 -25.07
N PHE A 3 13.09 43.09 -23.99
CA PHE A 3 12.79 42.53 -22.66
C PHE A 3 11.42 41.83 -22.62
N LYS A 4 10.41 42.40 -23.27
CA LYS A 4 9.07 41.79 -23.38
C LYS A 4 9.11 40.52 -24.23
N ALA A 5 9.83 40.53 -25.35
CA ALA A 5 10.00 39.35 -26.20
C ALA A 5 10.77 38.23 -25.49
N ALA A 6 11.82 38.55 -24.74
CA ALA A 6 12.58 37.59 -23.94
C ALA A 6 11.73 36.98 -22.81
N ALA A 7 10.91 37.79 -22.13
CA ALA A 7 9.99 37.30 -21.10
C ALA A 7 8.93 36.36 -21.69
N VAL A 8 8.34 36.69 -22.84
CA VAL A 8 7.38 35.83 -23.53
C VAL A 8 8.02 34.51 -23.97
N LEU A 9 9.24 34.56 -24.52
CA LEU A 9 9.98 33.36 -24.91
C LEU A 9 10.29 32.47 -23.70
N LEU A 10 10.72 33.05 -22.57
CA LEU A 10 10.96 32.31 -21.35
C LEU A 10 9.68 31.62 -20.85
N ILE A 11 8.55 32.32 -20.82
CA ILE A 11 7.26 31.74 -20.42
C ILE A 11 6.86 30.60 -21.37
N ALA A 12 7.05 30.77 -22.68
CA ALA A 12 6.76 29.73 -23.66
C ALA A 12 7.65 28.49 -23.47
N LEU A 13 8.96 28.68 -23.24
CA LEU A 13 9.89 27.59 -22.96
C LEU A 13 9.57 26.87 -21.65
N LEU A 14 9.21 27.61 -20.60
CA LEU A 14 8.73 27.04 -19.34
C LEU A 14 7.42 26.27 -19.53
N GLY A 15 6.51 26.77 -20.36
CA GLY A 15 5.25 26.10 -20.71
C GLY A 15 5.48 24.79 -21.48
N LEU A 16 6.36 24.79 -22.47
CA LEU A 16 6.75 23.59 -23.21
C LEU A 16 7.48 22.57 -22.32
N GLY A 17 8.37 23.06 -21.45
CA GLY A 17 9.04 22.24 -20.45
C GLY A 17 8.05 21.63 -19.44
N TYR A 18 7.05 22.38 -19.01
CA TYR A 18 6.00 21.87 -18.12
C TYR A 18 5.12 20.81 -18.80
N GLN A 19 4.75 21.03 -20.07
CA GLN A 19 3.98 20.07 -20.86
C GLN A 19 4.74 18.76 -21.09
N SER A 20 6.04 18.81 -21.34
CA SER A 20 6.84 17.60 -21.58
C SER A 20 7.06 16.74 -20.33
N ILE A 21 6.83 17.31 -19.14
CA ILE A 21 6.89 16.59 -17.87
C ILE A 21 5.51 16.28 -17.28
N GLN A 22 4.43 16.47 -18.06
CA GLN A 22 3.12 15.98 -17.65
C GLN A 22 2.99 14.48 -17.94
N PRO A 23 2.33 13.73 -17.06
CA PRO A 23 2.06 12.33 -17.31
C PRO A 23 1.14 12.15 -18.53
N PRO A 24 1.29 11.04 -19.28
CA PRO A 24 0.30 10.69 -20.30
C PRO A 24 -1.07 10.45 -19.64
N PRO A 25 -2.17 10.60 -20.40
CA PRO A 25 -3.49 10.25 -19.89
C PRO A 25 -3.52 8.78 -19.44
N PRO A 26 -4.31 8.44 -18.40
CA PRO A 26 -4.47 7.07 -17.94
C PRO A 26 -4.89 6.16 -19.09
N LYS A 27 -4.21 5.03 -19.25
CA LYS A 27 -4.66 3.99 -20.17
C LYS A 27 -5.70 3.15 -19.44
N LEU A 28 -6.88 2.98 -20.03
CA LEU A 28 -7.85 1.99 -19.57
C LEU A 28 -7.24 0.59 -19.72
N CYS A 29 -7.72 -0.37 -18.91
CA CYS A 29 -7.31 -1.76 -19.04
C CYS A 29 -7.54 -2.24 -20.49
N GLY A 30 -6.46 -2.50 -21.22
CA GLY A 30 -6.53 -2.99 -22.59
C GLY A 30 -7.05 -4.43 -22.63
N PRO A 31 -7.82 -4.83 -23.65
CA PRO A 31 -8.22 -6.22 -23.80
C PRO A 31 -7.01 -7.14 -24.02
N PRO A 32 -7.09 -8.40 -23.55
CA PRO A 32 -8.23 -8.98 -22.85
C PRO A 32 -8.16 -8.73 -21.33
N VAL A 33 -9.22 -8.15 -20.77
CA VAL A 33 -9.47 -8.27 -19.33
C VAL A 33 -9.94 -9.68 -19.05
N THR A 34 -9.26 -10.36 -18.13
CA THR A 34 -9.42 -11.79 -17.83
C THR A 34 -9.97 -12.06 -16.45
N SER A 35 -9.80 -11.12 -15.51
CA SER A 35 -10.28 -11.28 -14.13
C SER A 35 -11.75 -10.88 -13.99
N PRO A 36 -12.48 -11.46 -13.01
CA PRO A 36 -13.77 -10.95 -12.62
C PRO A 36 -13.64 -9.52 -12.09
N ARG A 37 -14.66 -8.69 -12.39
CA ARG A 37 -14.72 -7.29 -11.97
C ARG A 37 -16.11 -6.93 -11.50
N ILE A 38 -16.18 -5.96 -10.59
CA ILE A 38 -17.42 -5.23 -10.28
C ILE A 38 -17.37 -3.83 -10.88
N GLN A 39 -18.52 -3.21 -11.11
CA GLN A 39 -18.60 -1.80 -11.49
C GLN A 39 -19.02 -0.97 -10.28
N LEU A 40 -18.18 -0.02 -9.87
CA LEU A 40 -18.45 0.93 -8.80
C LEU A 40 -19.51 1.96 -9.21
N LYS A 41 -20.08 2.65 -8.23
CA LYS A 41 -21.10 3.71 -8.46
C LYS A 41 -20.60 4.85 -9.34
N ASP A 42 -19.29 5.11 -9.37
CA ASP A 42 -18.67 6.13 -10.21
C ASP A 42 -18.34 5.65 -11.63
N GLY A 43 -18.71 4.40 -11.97
CA GLY A 43 -18.54 3.80 -13.28
C GLY A 43 -17.22 3.06 -13.49
N ARG A 44 -16.24 3.21 -12.60
CA ARG A 44 -14.97 2.46 -12.64
C ARG A 44 -15.20 0.98 -12.34
N HIS A 45 -14.35 0.13 -12.88
CA HIS A 45 -14.31 -1.29 -12.53
C HIS A 45 -13.18 -1.60 -11.55
N LEU A 46 -13.46 -2.48 -10.59
CA LEU A 46 -12.43 -3.10 -9.76
C LEU A 46 -12.31 -4.59 -10.10
N ALA A 47 -11.10 -5.01 -10.47
CA ALA A 47 -10.77 -6.41 -10.63
C ALA A 47 -10.43 -7.05 -9.29
N TYR A 48 -10.95 -8.24 -9.07
CA TYR A 48 -10.77 -8.96 -7.80
C TYR A 48 -10.44 -10.43 -8.02
N LYS A 49 -10.02 -11.08 -6.94
CA LYS A 49 -9.70 -12.50 -6.87
C LYS A 49 -10.15 -13.03 -5.51
N GLU A 50 -10.92 -14.12 -5.55
CA GLU A 50 -11.36 -14.86 -4.38
C GLU A 50 -10.46 -16.07 -4.17
N ALA A 51 -10.13 -16.39 -2.91
CA ALA A 51 -9.31 -17.53 -2.56
C ALA A 51 -9.64 -18.05 -1.14
N GLY A 52 -9.19 -19.27 -0.84
CA GLY A 52 -9.42 -19.93 0.45
C GLY A 52 -10.78 -20.64 0.52
N THR A 53 -11.39 -20.60 1.69
CA THR A 53 -12.69 -21.24 1.96
C THR A 53 -13.81 -20.52 1.20
N PRO A 54 -14.79 -21.26 0.62
CA PRO A 54 -15.95 -20.63 -0.02
C PRO A 54 -16.64 -19.60 0.90
N LYS A 55 -16.94 -18.42 0.35
CA LYS A 55 -17.45 -17.24 1.08
C LYS A 55 -18.65 -17.55 1.97
N GLU A 56 -19.53 -18.47 1.54
CA GLU A 56 -20.76 -18.87 2.23
C GLU A 56 -20.49 -19.74 3.46
N LYS A 57 -19.32 -20.40 3.50
CA LYS A 57 -18.87 -21.27 4.60
C LYS A 57 -17.78 -20.64 5.46
N ALA A 58 -17.22 -19.53 5.01
CA ALA A 58 -16.09 -18.88 5.67
C ALA A 58 -16.51 -18.24 7.00
N LYS A 59 -15.72 -18.52 8.04
CA LYS A 59 -15.85 -17.90 9.37
C LYS A 59 -15.22 -16.52 9.39
N TYR A 60 -14.08 -16.37 8.71
CA TYR A 60 -13.36 -15.10 8.61
C TYR A 60 -13.26 -14.68 7.16
N LYS A 61 -13.55 -13.41 6.88
CA LYS A 61 -13.50 -12.82 5.54
C LYS A 61 -12.53 -11.66 5.56
N ILE A 62 -11.48 -11.73 4.75
CA ILE A 62 -10.36 -10.80 4.78
C ILE A 62 -10.20 -10.17 3.41
N ILE A 63 -10.32 -8.84 3.34
CA ILE A 63 -10.03 -8.06 2.13
C ILE A 63 -8.56 -7.62 2.19
N ILE A 64 -7.79 -7.95 1.15
CA ILE A 64 -6.34 -7.68 1.09
C ILE A 64 -6.05 -6.52 0.13
N ALA A 65 -5.35 -5.50 0.65
CA ALA A 65 -4.76 -4.43 -0.16
C ALA A 65 -3.28 -4.76 -0.45
N HIS A 66 -2.96 -4.98 -1.72
CA HIS A 66 -1.63 -5.44 -2.15
C HIS A 66 -0.54 -4.37 -2.02
N ALA A 67 0.72 -4.84 -1.96
CA ALA A 67 1.92 -4.01 -1.87
C ALA A 67 2.23 -3.20 -3.14
N PHE A 68 3.29 -2.40 -3.07
CA PHE A 68 3.79 -1.60 -4.18
C PHE A 68 4.23 -2.51 -5.35
N GLY A 69 3.82 -2.17 -6.57
CA GLY A 69 4.19 -2.94 -7.77
C GLY A 69 3.60 -4.36 -7.82
N SER A 70 2.60 -4.65 -6.98
CA SER A 70 1.91 -5.95 -6.93
C SER A 70 0.51 -5.87 -7.55
N THR A 71 -0.23 -6.97 -7.51
CA THR A 71 -1.62 -7.10 -7.97
C THR A 71 -2.40 -7.97 -7.00
N LYS A 72 -3.72 -8.11 -7.23
CA LYS A 72 -4.59 -9.07 -6.54
C LYS A 72 -4.13 -10.53 -6.61
N ASP A 73 -3.23 -10.86 -7.54
CA ASP A 73 -2.82 -12.25 -7.78
C ASP A 73 -1.81 -12.76 -6.75
N PHE A 74 -1.10 -11.85 -6.09
CA PHE A 74 0.03 -12.16 -5.22
C PHE A 74 -0.40 -12.83 -3.90
N GLY A 75 -1.67 -12.69 -3.50
CA GLY A 75 -2.24 -13.34 -2.32
C GLY A 75 -1.52 -13.01 -1.00
N PHE A 76 -2.01 -13.58 0.11
CA PHE A 76 -1.29 -13.59 1.39
C PHE A 76 -0.70 -14.99 1.61
N PRO A 77 0.59 -15.13 1.94
CA PRO A 77 1.30 -16.41 1.88
C PRO A 77 1.05 -17.26 3.14
N ALA A 78 -0.22 -17.50 3.47
CA ALA A 78 -0.63 -18.40 4.55
C ALA A 78 -0.68 -19.85 4.08
N SER A 79 -0.48 -20.78 5.02
CA SER A 79 -0.58 -22.21 4.73
C SER A 79 -2.03 -22.60 4.42
N GLN A 80 -2.20 -23.48 3.44
CA GLN A 80 -3.51 -24.01 3.10
C GLN A 80 -4.20 -24.70 4.29
N ALA A 81 -3.40 -25.39 5.13
CA ALA A 81 -3.89 -26.04 6.34
C ALA A 81 -4.55 -25.05 7.31
N LEU A 82 -3.91 -23.90 7.59
CA LEU A 82 -4.49 -22.90 8.47
C LEU A 82 -5.74 -22.25 7.85
N VAL A 83 -5.71 -21.98 6.55
CA VAL A 83 -6.83 -21.37 5.82
C VAL A 83 -8.07 -22.24 5.88
N GLU A 84 -7.91 -23.56 5.75
CA GLU A 84 -8.99 -24.55 5.90
C GLU A 84 -9.44 -24.71 7.35
N GLU A 85 -8.49 -24.82 8.30
CA GLU A 85 -8.76 -24.97 9.73
C GLU A 85 -9.62 -23.81 10.26
N LEU A 86 -9.25 -22.58 9.92
CA LEU A 86 -9.93 -21.38 10.40
C LEU A 86 -11.11 -20.96 9.52
N GLY A 87 -11.30 -21.60 8.35
CA GLY A 87 -12.35 -21.23 7.41
C GLY A 87 -12.19 -19.81 6.88
N ILE A 88 -11.00 -19.47 6.38
CA ILE A 88 -10.65 -18.12 5.92
C ILE A 88 -10.98 -17.95 4.45
N TYR A 89 -11.74 -16.90 4.13
CA TYR A 89 -11.97 -16.40 2.78
C TYR A 89 -11.11 -15.14 2.56
N PHE A 90 -10.35 -15.14 1.46
CA PHE A 90 -9.60 -13.99 1.01
C PHE A 90 -10.24 -13.36 -0.22
N LEU A 91 -10.39 -12.04 -0.17
CA LEU A 91 -10.75 -11.21 -1.30
C LEU A 91 -9.63 -10.22 -1.57
N SER A 92 -8.88 -10.43 -2.64
CA SER A 92 -7.85 -9.49 -3.10
C SER A 92 -8.39 -8.68 -4.26
N PHE A 93 -8.00 -7.42 -4.37
CA PHE A 93 -8.41 -6.56 -5.49
C PHE A 93 -7.22 -5.77 -6.03
N ASP A 94 -7.26 -5.46 -7.32
CA ASP A 94 -6.29 -4.54 -7.91
C ASP A 94 -6.66 -3.12 -7.46
N ARG A 95 -5.76 -2.41 -6.79
CA ARG A 95 -6.00 -1.01 -6.41
C ARG A 95 -6.16 -0.15 -7.66
N ALA A 96 -6.84 0.99 -7.56
CA ALA A 96 -7.11 1.82 -8.74
C ALA A 96 -5.81 2.20 -9.48
N GLY A 97 -5.77 1.89 -10.79
CA GLY A 97 -4.60 2.08 -11.66
C GLY A 97 -3.64 0.89 -11.75
N TYR A 98 -3.84 -0.16 -10.94
CA TYR A 98 -3.11 -1.43 -11.01
C TYR A 98 -3.89 -2.49 -11.77
N GLY A 99 -3.15 -3.40 -12.40
CA GLY A 99 -3.72 -4.61 -13.00
C GLY A 99 -4.93 -4.28 -13.87
N GLU A 100 -6.04 -4.93 -13.58
CA GLU A 100 -7.27 -4.86 -14.39
C GLU A 100 -8.38 -3.99 -13.76
N SER A 101 -8.04 -3.20 -12.73
CA SER A 101 -8.91 -2.17 -12.16
C SER A 101 -8.73 -0.84 -12.86
N ASP A 102 -9.83 -0.15 -13.15
CA ASP A 102 -9.80 1.16 -13.81
C ASP A 102 -9.04 2.20 -12.96
N PRO A 103 -8.37 3.17 -13.61
CA PRO A 103 -7.64 4.21 -12.90
C PRO A 103 -8.59 5.18 -12.20
N ASN A 104 -8.14 5.76 -11.09
CA ASN A 104 -8.84 6.86 -10.42
C ASN A 104 -7.93 8.10 -10.40
N PRO A 105 -8.12 9.07 -11.31
CA PRO A 105 -7.31 10.29 -11.34
C PRO A 105 -7.42 11.14 -10.05
N LYS A 106 -8.49 10.95 -9.28
CA LYS A 106 -8.74 11.63 -7.99
C LYS A 106 -8.49 10.71 -6.80
N ARG A 107 -7.65 9.68 -6.95
CA ARG A 107 -7.39 8.68 -5.92
C ARG A 107 -6.88 9.33 -4.64
N THR A 108 -7.44 8.90 -3.52
CA THR A 108 -7.08 9.29 -2.16
C THR A 108 -7.20 8.07 -1.24
N ALA A 109 -6.67 8.16 -0.02
CA ALA A 109 -6.93 7.15 1.01
C ALA A 109 -8.44 6.98 1.28
N ARG A 110 -9.23 8.06 1.13
CA ARG A 110 -10.69 8.02 1.26
C ARG A 110 -11.33 7.23 0.14
N SER A 111 -11.01 7.55 -1.11
CA SER A 111 -11.65 6.87 -2.25
C SER A 111 -11.34 5.38 -2.25
N GLU A 112 -10.13 4.95 -1.89
CA GLU A 112 -9.83 3.52 -1.81
C GLU A 112 -10.56 2.80 -0.66
N ALA A 113 -10.80 3.49 0.46
CA ALA A 113 -11.63 2.94 1.53
C ALA A 113 -13.09 2.75 1.07
N MET A 114 -13.64 3.71 0.31
CA MET A 114 -14.98 3.59 -0.28
C MET A 114 -15.03 2.48 -1.34
N ASP A 115 -13.98 2.35 -2.15
CA ASP A 115 -13.83 1.28 -3.14
C ASP A 115 -13.91 -0.10 -2.48
N ILE A 116 -13.25 -0.29 -1.33
CA ILE A 116 -13.32 -1.52 -0.53
C ILE A 116 -14.73 -1.76 0.03
N GLU A 117 -15.40 -0.71 0.49
CA GLU A 117 -16.77 -0.82 1.00
C GLU A 117 -17.75 -1.24 -0.09
N GLU A 118 -17.71 -0.59 -1.25
CA GLU A 118 -18.53 -0.95 -2.40
C GLU A 118 -18.21 -2.36 -2.93
N LEU A 119 -16.93 -2.75 -2.92
CA LEU A 119 -16.51 -4.10 -3.26
C LEU A 119 -17.12 -5.13 -2.31
N ALA A 120 -17.06 -4.88 -1.01
CA ALA A 120 -17.63 -5.77 -0.01
C ALA A 120 -19.16 -5.88 -0.12
N ASP A 121 -19.84 -4.77 -0.42
CA ASP A 121 -21.29 -4.74 -0.59
C ASP A 121 -21.74 -5.53 -1.83
N GLN A 122 -21.15 -5.24 -2.99
CA GLN A 122 -21.56 -5.87 -4.25
C GLN A 122 -21.21 -7.36 -4.31
N LEU A 123 -20.15 -7.79 -3.63
CA LEU A 123 -19.78 -9.20 -3.52
C LEU A 123 -20.41 -9.88 -2.30
N GLU A 124 -21.28 -9.19 -1.56
CA GLU A 124 -21.98 -9.73 -0.39
C GLU A 124 -21.03 -10.38 0.63
N VAL A 125 -19.87 -9.74 0.86
CA VAL A 125 -18.87 -10.20 1.84
C VAL A 125 -19.48 -10.19 3.24
N GLY A 126 -20.39 -9.26 3.51
CA GLY A 126 -21.17 -9.20 4.74
C GLY A 126 -21.06 -7.84 5.44
N PRO A 127 -21.75 -7.68 6.58
CA PRO A 127 -21.83 -6.39 7.27
C PRO A 127 -20.49 -5.94 7.84
N LYS A 128 -19.68 -6.89 8.31
CA LYS A 128 -18.32 -6.64 8.80
C LYS A 128 -17.32 -7.65 8.24
N PHE A 129 -16.11 -7.18 7.97
CA PHE A 129 -15.00 -7.99 7.43
C PHE A 129 -13.66 -7.50 7.98
N TYR A 130 -12.62 -8.31 7.86
CA TYR A 130 -11.26 -7.92 8.19
C TYR A 130 -10.61 -7.25 6.98
N VAL A 131 -9.72 -6.31 7.24
CA VAL A 131 -8.87 -5.71 6.18
C VAL A 131 -7.41 -5.94 6.51
N LEU A 132 -6.60 -6.28 5.51
CA LEU A 132 -5.18 -6.54 5.66
C LEU A 132 -4.40 -5.79 4.57
N GLY A 133 -3.54 -4.86 4.99
CA GLY A 133 -2.70 -4.07 4.08
C GLY A 133 -1.25 -4.47 4.18
N ILE A 134 -0.63 -4.75 3.03
CA ILE A 134 0.78 -5.12 2.96
C ILE A 134 1.57 -3.93 2.40
N SER A 135 2.58 -3.47 3.13
CA SER A 135 3.47 -2.39 2.70
C SER A 135 2.68 -1.15 2.26
N MET A 136 2.68 -0.84 0.96
CA MET A 136 1.91 0.25 0.37
C MET A 136 0.39 0.13 0.65
N GLY A 137 -0.15 -1.09 0.71
CA GLY A 137 -1.55 -1.31 1.12
C GLY A 137 -1.87 -0.81 2.54
N GLY A 138 -0.86 -0.52 3.36
CA GLY A 138 -1.04 0.08 4.68
C GLY A 138 -1.73 1.45 4.65
N TYR A 139 -1.49 2.28 3.62
CA TYR A 139 -2.21 3.56 3.53
C TYR A 139 -3.70 3.37 3.25
N THR A 140 -4.05 2.32 2.49
CA THR A 140 -5.43 1.94 2.24
C THR A 140 -6.12 1.57 3.56
N ILE A 141 -5.44 0.83 4.43
CA ILE A 141 -5.98 0.43 5.74
C ILE A 141 -6.20 1.63 6.67
N TRP A 142 -5.29 2.60 6.68
CA TRP A 142 -5.53 3.86 7.41
C TRP A 142 -6.77 4.60 6.90
N GLY A 143 -7.01 4.58 5.57
CA GLY A 143 -8.26 5.03 4.97
C GLY A 143 -9.48 4.27 5.51
N CYS A 144 -9.42 2.93 5.54
CA CYS A 144 -10.51 2.11 6.06
C CYS A 144 -10.83 2.43 7.53
N LEU A 145 -9.80 2.53 8.38
CA LEU A 145 -9.93 2.88 9.79
C LEU A 145 -10.59 4.25 9.98
N ARG A 146 -10.30 5.21 9.10
CA ARG A 146 -10.88 6.56 9.17
C ARG A 146 -12.32 6.64 8.70
N TYR A 147 -12.63 6.00 7.56
CA TYR A 147 -13.85 6.28 6.80
C TYR A 147 -14.89 5.18 6.86
N ILE A 148 -14.50 3.92 7.06
CA ILE A 148 -15.41 2.78 7.16
C ILE A 148 -15.20 1.93 8.42
N PRO A 149 -14.87 2.50 9.60
CA PRO A 149 -14.59 1.68 10.79
C PRO A 149 -15.79 0.79 11.19
N HIS A 150 -17.02 1.24 10.88
CA HIS A 150 -18.25 0.50 11.14
C HIS A 150 -18.37 -0.82 10.33
N ARG A 151 -17.61 -0.95 9.24
CA ARG A 151 -17.53 -2.16 8.39
C ARG A 151 -16.42 -3.13 8.81
N LEU A 152 -15.61 -2.78 9.79
CA LEU A 152 -14.45 -3.59 10.16
C LEU A 152 -14.77 -4.55 11.31
N ALA A 153 -14.31 -5.79 11.16
CA ALA A 153 -14.19 -6.77 12.24
C ALA A 153 -12.79 -6.76 12.87
N GLY A 154 -11.79 -6.27 12.12
CA GLY A 154 -10.42 -6.10 12.56
C GLY A 154 -9.58 -5.54 11.41
N ALA A 155 -8.40 -5.01 11.73
CA ALA A 155 -7.49 -4.46 10.73
C ALA A 155 -6.05 -4.90 10.99
N GLY A 156 -5.37 -5.33 9.93
CA GLY A 156 -3.96 -5.68 9.97
C GLY A 156 -3.14 -4.82 9.02
N LEU A 157 -1.99 -4.35 9.49
CA LEU A 157 -0.99 -3.68 8.68
C LEU A 157 0.33 -4.42 8.78
N VAL A 158 0.82 -4.97 7.67
CA VAL A 158 2.09 -5.71 7.62
C VAL A 158 3.12 -4.87 6.90
N VAL A 159 4.22 -4.54 7.58
CA VAL A 159 5.30 -3.64 7.14
C VAL A 159 4.81 -2.32 6.49
N PRO A 160 3.81 -1.63 7.06
CA PRO A 160 3.10 -0.58 6.35
C PRO A 160 4.01 0.62 6.01
N VAL A 161 3.78 1.20 4.83
CA VAL A 161 4.37 2.49 4.47
C VAL A 161 3.94 3.57 5.45
N ILE A 162 4.84 4.53 5.68
CA ILE A 162 4.64 5.60 6.64
C ILE A 162 4.94 6.95 6.00
N ASN A 163 4.01 7.89 6.16
CA ASN A 163 4.20 9.24 5.66
C ASN A 163 4.98 10.06 6.68
N TYR A 164 6.22 10.41 6.35
CA TYR A 164 7.14 11.16 7.21
C TYR A 164 6.61 12.54 7.64
N TRP A 165 5.60 13.06 6.94
CA TRP A 165 5.03 14.38 7.13
C TRP A 165 3.66 14.37 7.83
N TRP A 166 3.24 13.27 8.46
CA TRP A 166 2.05 13.32 9.34
C TRP A 166 2.27 14.33 10.48
N PRO A 167 1.33 15.26 10.71
CA PRO A 167 1.51 16.36 11.66
C PRO A 167 1.84 15.95 13.10
N SER A 168 1.34 14.80 13.56
CA SER A 168 1.55 14.32 14.92
C SER A 168 2.95 13.74 15.17
N PHE A 169 3.77 13.54 14.13
CA PHE A 169 5.15 13.15 14.36
C PHE A 169 5.99 14.32 14.87
N PRO A 170 6.88 14.09 15.85
CA PRO A 170 7.91 15.06 16.21
C PRO A 170 8.82 15.28 15.00
N ALA A 171 8.96 16.55 14.58
CA ALA A 171 9.74 16.90 13.39
C ALA A 171 11.18 16.36 13.43
N LYS A 172 11.81 16.30 14.62
CA LYS A 172 13.15 15.71 14.80
C LYS A 172 13.16 14.21 14.48
N LEU A 173 12.17 13.46 14.99
CA LEU A 173 12.06 12.01 14.76
C LEU A 173 11.82 11.73 13.27
N SER A 174 10.83 12.37 12.66
CA SER A 174 10.57 12.22 11.22
C SER A 174 11.80 12.51 10.37
N LYS A 175 12.51 13.61 10.65
CA LYS A 175 13.71 13.99 9.91
C LYS A 175 14.84 12.98 10.07
N GLU A 176 15.07 12.48 11.29
CA GLU A 176 16.11 11.49 11.55
C GLU A 176 15.82 10.19 10.80
N VAL A 177 14.58 9.68 10.89
CA VAL A 177 14.20 8.42 10.25
C VAL A 177 14.18 8.55 8.73
N PHE A 178 13.69 9.67 8.20
CA PHE A 178 13.75 9.96 6.76
C PHE A 178 15.20 10.04 6.26
N GLY A 179 16.13 10.55 7.06
CA GLY A 179 17.55 10.57 6.71
C GLY A 179 18.21 9.18 6.62
N LYS A 180 17.58 8.12 7.15
CA LYS A 180 18.10 6.74 7.14
C LYS A 180 17.72 5.94 5.89
N ILE A 181 16.79 6.41 5.06
CA ILE A 181 16.45 5.72 3.79
C ILE A 181 17.40 6.19 2.68
N LEU A 182 17.43 5.47 1.56
CA LEU A 182 18.29 5.80 0.42
C LEU A 182 18.00 7.21 -0.10
N VAL A 183 19.05 7.96 -0.45
CA VAL A 183 18.95 9.38 -0.86
C VAL A 183 18.06 9.57 -2.10
N GLN A 184 18.07 8.60 -3.02
CA GLN A 184 17.22 8.59 -4.20
C GLN A 184 15.73 8.48 -3.84
N GLU A 185 15.43 7.71 -2.79
CA GLU A 185 14.08 7.58 -2.23
C GLU A 185 13.68 8.87 -1.51
N GLN A 186 14.59 9.47 -0.72
CA GLN A 186 14.35 10.75 -0.08
C GLN A 186 13.94 11.83 -1.09
N TRP A 187 14.67 11.99 -2.19
CA TRP A 187 14.33 12.98 -3.22
C TRP A 187 12.94 12.73 -3.83
N SER A 188 12.66 11.48 -4.19
CA SER A 188 11.41 11.11 -4.86
C SER A 188 10.20 11.29 -3.93
N LEU A 189 10.32 10.89 -2.65
CA LEU A 189 9.26 11.07 -1.66
C LEU A 189 9.06 12.54 -1.29
N TRP A 190 10.14 13.32 -1.20
CA TRP A 190 10.06 14.76 -0.94
C TRP A 190 9.30 15.48 -2.07
N ILE A 191 9.58 15.13 -3.33
CA ILE A 191 8.84 15.64 -4.48
C ILE A 191 7.40 15.16 -4.47
N ALA A 192 7.14 13.88 -4.18
CA ALA A 192 5.78 13.35 -4.07
C ALA A 192 4.94 14.10 -3.02
N HIS A 193 5.55 14.50 -1.89
CA HIS A 193 4.88 15.25 -0.84
C HIS A 193 4.65 16.73 -1.21
N HIS A 194 5.71 17.43 -1.62
CA HIS A 194 5.67 18.88 -1.77
C HIS A 194 5.22 19.35 -3.16
N PHE A 195 5.55 18.59 -4.21
CA PHE A 195 5.27 18.93 -5.61
C PHE A 195 4.74 17.71 -6.39
N PRO A 196 3.62 17.10 -5.96
CA PRO A 196 3.10 15.86 -6.55
C PRO A 196 2.90 15.93 -8.08
N SER A 197 2.54 17.11 -8.63
CA SER A 197 2.38 17.31 -10.08
C SER A 197 3.70 17.22 -10.87
N LEU A 198 4.84 17.40 -10.22
CA LEU A 198 6.17 17.30 -10.84
C LEU A 198 6.79 15.91 -10.70
N LEU A 199 6.15 15.01 -9.94
CA LEU A 199 6.71 13.68 -9.68
C LEU A 199 6.92 12.89 -10.98
N TYR A 200 6.01 12.97 -11.95
CA TYR A 200 6.18 12.29 -13.23
C TYR A 200 7.46 12.74 -13.94
N GLY A 201 7.69 14.05 -14.06
CA GLY A 201 8.92 14.62 -14.61
C GLY A 201 10.18 14.15 -13.89
N TRP A 202 10.15 14.19 -12.55
CA TRP A 202 11.24 13.71 -11.71
C TRP A 202 11.56 12.22 -11.91
N MET A 203 10.53 11.40 -12.10
CA MET A 203 10.68 9.96 -12.25
C MET A 203 11.07 9.53 -13.67
N THR A 204 10.93 10.41 -14.67
CA THR A 204 11.19 10.11 -16.08
C THR A 204 12.43 10.79 -16.66
N GLN A 205 13.00 11.77 -15.95
CA GLN A 205 14.26 12.39 -16.32
C GLN A 205 15.44 11.39 -16.24
N LYS A 206 16.55 11.74 -16.93
CA LYS A 206 17.75 10.87 -17.08
C LYS A 206 19.03 11.42 -16.42
N TRP A 207 18.93 12.56 -15.77
CA TRP A 207 20.05 13.33 -15.21
C TRP A 207 20.39 12.89 -13.77
N PHE A 208 19.38 12.47 -13.02
CA PHE A 208 19.49 12.02 -11.63
C PHE A 208 18.89 10.61 -11.48
N PRO A 209 19.36 9.83 -10.50
CA PRO A 209 18.70 8.56 -10.14
C PRO A 209 17.21 8.76 -9.78
N SER A 210 16.35 7.87 -10.27
CA SER A 210 14.94 7.79 -9.86
C SER A 210 14.80 7.08 -8.49
N SER A 211 13.57 6.93 -7.99
CA SER A 211 13.27 6.19 -6.75
C SER A 211 14.01 4.86 -6.70
N ALA A 212 14.67 4.59 -5.57
CA ALA A 212 15.41 3.35 -5.38
C ALA A 212 14.46 2.15 -5.42
N SER A 213 13.25 2.29 -4.85
CA SER A 213 12.20 1.28 -4.90
C SER A 213 11.71 0.98 -6.32
N VAL A 214 11.51 2.01 -7.15
CA VAL A 214 11.12 1.82 -8.57
C VAL A 214 12.26 1.21 -9.39
N ALA A 215 13.51 1.60 -9.11
CA ALA A 215 14.70 1.07 -9.78
C ALA A 215 15.10 -0.33 -9.31
N GLY A 216 14.51 -0.86 -8.23
CA GLY A 216 14.87 -2.16 -7.66
C GLY A 216 16.29 -2.19 -7.08
N HIS A 217 16.71 -1.12 -6.40
CA HIS A 217 18.06 -0.97 -5.88
C HIS A 217 18.43 -2.11 -4.89
N PRO A 218 19.61 -2.73 -5.00
CA PRO A 218 19.96 -3.92 -4.20
C PRO A 218 20.05 -3.64 -2.69
N ASP A 219 20.36 -2.40 -2.29
CA ASP A 219 20.48 -2.01 -0.87
C ASP A 219 19.14 -1.72 -0.16
N LEU A 220 18.00 -1.87 -0.86
CA LEU A 220 16.67 -1.74 -0.25
C LEU A 220 16.38 -2.82 0.79
N PHE A 221 17.06 -3.96 0.69
CA PHE A 221 16.82 -5.12 1.51
C PHE A 221 18.05 -5.45 2.35
N PRO A 222 17.90 -5.76 3.65
CA PRO A 222 18.97 -6.41 4.42
C PRO A 222 19.27 -7.80 3.84
N GLU A 223 20.41 -8.41 4.19
CA GLU A 223 20.84 -9.70 3.63
C GLU A 223 19.78 -10.80 3.82
N GLU A 224 19.12 -10.82 4.97
CA GLU A 224 18.06 -11.78 5.31
C GLU A 224 16.88 -11.71 4.33
N ASP A 225 16.54 -10.51 3.85
CA ASP A 225 15.48 -10.33 2.86
C ASP A 225 15.96 -10.66 1.44
N LYS A 226 17.26 -10.58 1.15
CA LYS A 226 17.80 -10.83 -0.21
C LYS A 226 17.58 -12.28 -0.62
N GLU A 227 17.76 -13.24 0.29
CA GLU A 227 17.49 -14.66 0.01
C GLU A 227 16.00 -14.91 -0.27
N ILE A 228 15.11 -14.32 0.54
CA ILE A 228 13.66 -14.38 0.35
C ILE A 228 13.28 -13.78 -1.00
N PHE A 229 13.82 -12.60 -1.30
CA PHE A 229 13.57 -11.87 -2.53
C PHE A 229 14.05 -12.64 -3.77
N GLN A 230 15.22 -13.28 -3.71
CA GLN A 230 15.72 -14.13 -4.80
C GLN A 230 14.81 -15.33 -5.04
N LYS A 231 14.36 -16.02 -3.98
CA LYS A 231 13.36 -17.10 -4.10
C LYS A 231 12.08 -16.58 -4.73
N PHE A 232 11.61 -15.40 -4.31
CA PHE A 232 10.43 -14.76 -4.89
C PHE A 232 10.60 -14.40 -6.37
N GLN A 233 11.76 -13.88 -6.77
CA GLN A 233 12.03 -13.55 -8.16
C GLN A 233 12.15 -14.80 -9.06
N ALA A 234 12.60 -15.92 -8.51
CA ALA A 234 12.71 -17.19 -9.22
C ALA A 234 11.35 -17.88 -9.43
N MET A 235 10.32 -17.53 -8.64
CA MET A 235 8.97 -18.06 -8.83
C MET A 235 8.34 -17.48 -10.11
N PRO A 236 7.72 -18.31 -10.96
CA PRO A 236 6.95 -17.82 -12.11
C PRO A 236 5.87 -16.85 -11.64
N ASN A 237 6.01 -15.58 -11.99
CA ASN A 237 5.02 -14.55 -11.71
C ASN A 237 4.40 -14.05 -13.02
N PRO A 238 3.33 -14.71 -13.52
CA PRO A 238 2.64 -14.31 -14.75
C PRO A 238 1.98 -12.93 -14.66
N SER A 239 2.00 -12.29 -13.48
CA SER A 239 1.42 -10.97 -13.21
C SER A 239 2.48 -9.87 -13.03
N ARG A 240 3.78 -10.14 -13.22
CA ARG A 240 4.87 -9.16 -12.97
C ARG A 240 4.71 -7.88 -13.79
N ASP A 241 4.29 -7.99 -15.04
CA ASP A 241 4.05 -6.82 -15.90
C ASP A 241 2.64 -6.24 -15.77
N LYS A 242 1.71 -6.99 -15.17
CA LYS A 242 0.30 -6.58 -15.01
C LYS A 242 0.15 -5.38 -14.08
N ALA A 243 0.99 -5.28 -13.05
CA ALA A 243 0.93 -4.16 -12.10
C ALA A 243 1.08 -2.79 -12.80
N THR A 244 1.87 -2.73 -13.87
CA THR A 244 2.15 -1.50 -14.63
C THR A 244 1.53 -1.46 -16.01
N GLN A 245 0.60 -2.37 -16.35
CA GLN A 245 0.06 -2.48 -17.71
C GLN A 245 -0.69 -1.21 -18.18
N GLN A 246 -1.23 -0.44 -17.25
CA GLN A 246 -1.88 0.84 -17.50
C GLN A 246 -0.90 2.03 -17.55
N GLY A 247 0.39 1.78 -17.29
CA GLY A 247 1.47 2.76 -17.25
C GLY A 247 2.00 2.98 -15.84
N VAL A 248 3.33 3.13 -15.74
CA VAL A 248 4.05 3.33 -14.46
C VAL A 248 3.57 4.55 -13.67
N HIS A 249 3.07 5.59 -14.36
CA HIS A 249 2.53 6.76 -13.67
C HIS A 249 1.26 6.45 -12.88
N GLU A 250 0.30 5.76 -13.51
CA GLU A 250 -1.00 5.48 -12.89
C GLU A 250 -0.94 4.41 -11.81
N SER A 251 0.08 3.56 -11.84
CA SER A 251 0.36 2.62 -10.76
C SER A 251 1.37 3.19 -9.76
N LEU A 252 2.67 3.06 -10.05
CA LEU A 252 3.75 3.32 -9.10
C LEU A 252 3.82 4.78 -8.65
N HIS A 253 3.79 5.74 -9.58
CA HIS A 253 3.93 7.15 -9.20
C HIS A 253 2.70 7.64 -8.43
N ARG A 254 1.50 7.23 -8.85
CA ARG A 254 0.26 7.55 -8.14
C ARG A 254 0.28 6.99 -6.71
N ASP A 255 0.84 5.79 -6.49
CA ASP A 255 1.03 5.22 -5.14
C ASP A 255 1.87 6.13 -4.26
N MET A 256 3.01 6.57 -4.77
CA MET A 256 3.85 7.52 -4.04
C MET A 256 3.12 8.84 -3.77
N MET A 257 2.39 9.37 -4.76
CA MET A 257 1.61 10.60 -4.58
C MET A 257 0.55 10.44 -3.49
N VAL A 258 -0.24 9.36 -3.50
CA VAL A 258 -1.32 9.18 -2.53
C VAL A 258 -0.76 8.89 -1.14
N ALA A 259 0.20 7.99 -1.01
CA ALA A 259 0.75 7.60 0.29
C ALA A 259 1.49 8.76 0.99
N PHE A 260 2.21 9.60 0.24
CA PHE A 260 3.09 10.62 0.80
C PHE A 260 2.59 12.06 0.64
N SER A 261 1.47 12.31 -0.04
CA SER A 261 0.83 13.64 -0.05
C SER A 261 0.19 14.00 1.29
N LYS A 262 -0.33 15.24 1.38
CA LYS A 262 -1.10 15.68 2.54
C LYS A 262 -2.45 14.99 2.57
N TRP A 263 -2.75 14.34 3.67
CA TRP A 263 -4.06 13.72 3.91
C TRP A 263 -5.00 14.69 4.62
N GLU A 264 -6.30 14.50 4.41
CA GLU A 264 -7.36 15.24 5.11
C GLU A 264 -7.47 14.87 6.60
N PHE A 265 -6.73 13.84 7.04
CA PHE A 265 -6.68 13.38 8.41
C PHE A 265 -5.25 12.96 8.79
N ASP A 266 -4.98 12.99 10.10
CA ASP A 266 -3.79 12.41 10.68
C ASP A 266 -4.16 11.06 11.32
N PRO A 267 -3.55 9.94 10.91
CA PRO A 267 -3.76 8.63 11.52
C PRO A 267 -3.63 8.59 13.04
N MET A 268 -2.72 9.37 13.62
CA MET A 268 -2.51 9.41 15.07
C MET A 268 -3.59 10.18 15.84
N ASN A 269 -4.54 10.81 15.15
CA ASN A 269 -5.72 11.43 15.77
C ASN A 269 -6.96 10.53 15.72
N LEU A 270 -6.85 9.30 15.23
CA LEU A 270 -7.95 8.34 15.21
C LEU A 270 -8.23 7.81 16.62
N SER A 271 -9.53 7.73 16.96
CA SER A 271 -9.99 7.03 18.16
C SER A 271 -10.00 5.52 17.93
N ASN A 272 -9.94 4.74 19.01
CA ASN A 272 -10.04 3.28 18.93
C ASN A 272 -11.35 2.89 18.20
N PRO A 273 -11.28 2.20 17.04
CA PRO A 273 -12.47 1.77 16.31
C PRO A 273 -13.21 0.61 17.00
N PHE A 274 -12.60 -0.04 18.00
CA PHE A 274 -13.14 -1.18 18.74
C PHE A 274 -13.10 -0.94 20.26
N PRO A 275 -13.86 0.03 20.79
CA PRO A 275 -13.85 0.38 22.20
C PRO A 275 -14.39 -0.73 23.13
N HIS A 276 -15.10 -1.71 22.59
CA HIS A 276 -15.70 -2.82 23.33
C HIS A 276 -15.00 -4.16 23.06
N ASN A 277 -13.77 -4.14 22.52
CA ASN A 277 -12.97 -5.32 22.17
C ASN A 277 -13.67 -6.27 21.18
N GLU A 278 -14.58 -5.75 20.37
CA GLU A 278 -15.28 -6.48 19.30
C GLU A 278 -14.41 -6.73 18.05
N GLY A 279 -13.20 -6.16 18.04
CA GLY A 279 -12.20 -6.27 17.00
C GLY A 279 -10.85 -5.75 17.50
N SER A 280 -9.83 -5.76 16.64
CA SER A 280 -8.53 -5.21 16.99
C SER A 280 -7.77 -4.69 15.77
N VAL A 281 -6.84 -3.77 16.01
CA VAL A 281 -5.92 -3.25 15.00
C VAL A 281 -4.52 -3.70 15.33
N HIS A 282 -3.82 -4.23 14.34
CA HIS A 282 -2.47 -4.78 14.50
C HIS A 282 -1.51 -4.16 13.49
N ILE A 283 -0.28 -3.88 13.94
CA ILE A 283 0.84 -3.53 13.07
C ILE A 283 1.94 -4.57 13.29
N TRP A 284 2.39 -5.20 12.20
CA TRP A 284 3.59 -6.05 12.22
C TRP A 284 4.72 -5.39 11.46
N GLN A 285 5.91 -5.34 12.06
CA GLN A 285 7.06 -4.65 11.49
C GLN A 285 8.34 -5.47 11.67
N GLY A 286 9.16 -5.55 10.63
CA GLY A 286 10.52 -6.09 10.75
C GLY A 286 11.47 -5.05 11.35
N TYR A 287 12.25 -5.43 12.35
CA TYR A 287 13.23 -4.53 12.99
C TYR A 287 14.34 -4.08 12.01
N LYS A 288 14.74 -4.97 11.10
CA LYS A 288 15.79 -4.71 10.09
C LYS A 288 15.25 -4.09 8.79
N ASP A 289 13.97 -3.76 8.73
CA ASP A 289 13.35 -3.15 7.56
C ASP A 289 14.07 -1.84 7.17
N ARG A 290 14.50 -1.75 5.91
CA ARG A 290 15.19 -0.59 5.34
C ARG A 290 14.30 0.30 4.48
N LEU A 291 13.12 -0.18 4.10
CA LEU A 291 12.11 0.54 3.34
C LEU A 291 11.20 1.33 4.28
N CYS A 292 10.63 0.64 5.26
CA CYS A 292 9.72 1.19 6.26
C CYS A 292 10.36 1.07 7.63
N ARG A 293 11.11 2.11 8.01
CA ARG A 293 11.88 2.12 9.26
C ARG A 293 10.98 2.00 10.49
N VAL A 294 11.37 1.10 11.39
CA VAL A 294 10.60 0.66 12.56
C VAL A 294 10.25 1.79 13.53
N GLU A 295 11.10 2.81 13.63
CA GLU A 295 11.01 3.87 14.63
C GLU A 295 9.71 4.68 14.55
N LEU A 296 9.19 4.94 13.35
CA LEU A 296 7.94 5.67 13.19
C LEU A 296 6.73 4.79 13.52
N GLN A 297 6.79 3.48 13.27
CA GLN A 297 5.72 2.56 13.65
C GLN A 297 5.65 2.38 15.17
N ARG A 298 6.79 2.31 15.85
CA ARG A 298 6.86 2.34 17.33
C ARG A 298 6.20 3.59 17.89
N TYR A 299 6.50 4.76 17.32
CA TYR A 299 5.88 6.02 17.74
C TYR A 299 4.36 6.03 17.53
N VAL A 300 3.88 5.50 16.39
CA VAL A 300 2.44 5.35 16.14
C VAL A 300 1.80 4.46 17.20
N ALA A 301 2.41 3.33 17.55
CA ALA A 301 1.90 2.42 18.57
C ALA A 301 1.89 3.04 19.98
N GLU A 302 2.91 3.84 20.32
CA GLU A 302 2.93 4.61 21.57
C GLU A 302 1.80 5.65 21.63
N LYS A 303 1.51 6.31 20.51
CA LYS A 303 0.43 7.31 20.42
C LYS A 303 -0.96 6.72 20.37
N LEU A 304 -1.10 5.53 19.77
CA LEU A 304 -2.36 4.83 19.60
C LEU A 304 -2.28 3.49 20.37
N PRO A 305 -2.45 3.50 21.71
CA PRO A 305 -2.27 2.31 22.55
C PRO A 305 -3.31 1.21 22.28
N TRP A 306 -4.35 1.50 21.48
CA TRP A 306 -5.30 0.51 20.99
C TRP A 306 -4.77 -0.33 19.80
N ILE A 307 -3.61 0.04 19.24
CA ILE A 307 -2.91 -0.76 18.24
C ILE A 307 -2.03 -1.79 18.93
N ARG A 308 -2.21 -3.05 18.56
CA ARG A 308 -1.33 -4.15 18.96
C ARG A 308 -0.13 -4.18 18.02
N TYR A 309 1.00 -3.70 18.52
CA TYR A 309 2.25 -3.67 17.76
C TYR A 309 3.06 -4.95 17.97
N HIS A 310 3.51 -5.52 16.86
CA HIS A 310 4.32 -6.74 16.80
C HIS A 310 5.58 -6.43 16.01
N GLU A 311 6.73 -6.75 16.57
CA GLU A 311 8.02 -6.51 15.94
C GLU A 311 8.78 -7.81 15.79
N GLU A 312 9.28 -8.08 14.60
CA GLU A 312 10.14 -9.23 14.32
C GLU A 312 11.61 -8.82 14.43
N PRO A 313 12.34 -9.23 15.49
CA PRO A 313 13.69 -8.75 15.77
C PRO A 313 14.71 -9.03 14.66
N ASN A 314 14.51 -10.11 13.90
CA ASN A 314 15.41 -10.52 12.82
C ASN A 314 14.87 -10.20 11.42
N GLY A 315 13.63 -9.71 11.33
CA GLY A 315 12.92 -9.54 10.07
C GLY A 315 13.25 -8.24 9.36
N GLY A 316 13.39 -8.31 8.04
CA GLY A 316 13.35 -7.14 7.16
C GLY A 316 11.92 -6.82 6.70
N HIS A 317 11.79 -6.18 5.54
CA HIS A 317 10.50 -5.89 4.91
C HIS A 317 9.80 -7.16 4.42
N MET A 318 10.55 -8.23 4.13
CA MET A 318 10.05 -9.47 3.55
C MET A 318 9.80 -10.57 4.60
N PHE A 319 9.85 -10.25 5.90
CA PHE A 319 9.77 -11.26 6.97
C PHE A 319 8.48 -12.10 6.94
N MET A 320 7.39 -11.58 6.38
CA MET A 320 6.11 -12.30 6.28
C MET A 320 6.18 -13.58 5.43
N PHE A 321 7.22 -13.74 4.60
CA PHE A 321 7.48 -14.94 3.82
C PHE A 321 8.37 -15.97 4.51
N LEU A 322 8.87 -15.67 5.71
CA LEU A 322 9.51 -16.67 6.56
C LEU A 322 8.46 -17.71 6.98
N ASP A 323 8.89 -18.97 7.05
CA ASP A 323 8.01 -20.09 7.36
C ASP A 323 7.22 -19.85 8.65
N GLY A 324 5.89 -20.01 8.58
CA GLY A 324 4.98 -19.84 9.72
C GLY A 324 4.64 -18.40 10.12
N TYR A 325 5.31 -17.37 9.60
CA TYR A 325 5.03 -15.97 10.01
C TYR A 325 3.67 -15.48 9.56
N SER A 326 3.29 -15.75 8.31
CA SER A 326 1.96 -15.35 7.81
C SER A 326 0.83 -16.07 8.55
N ASP A 327 1.04 -17.33 8.93
CA ASP A 327 0.08 -18.07 9.76
C ASP A 327 -0.07 -17.44 11.14
N ASN A 328 1.04 -17.05 11.78
CA ASN A 328 1.02 -16.37 13.06
C ASN A 328 0.34 -14.98 12.97
N ILE A 329 0.56 -14.23 11.90
CA ILE A 329 -0.14 -12.95 11.64
C ILE A 329 -1.66 -13.19 11.63
N LEU A 330 -2.13 -14.21 10.92
CA LEU A 330 -3.57 -14.52 10.85
C LEU A 330 -4.13 -15.01 12.18
N LYS A 331 -3.42 -15.89 12.90
CA LYS A 331 -3.84 -16.34 14.24
C LYS A 331 -3.96 -15.17 15.21
N GLN A 332 -2.99 -14.27 15.21
CA GLN A 332 -3.01 -13.07 16.06
C GLN A 332 -4.16 -12.13 15.68
N LEU A 333 -4.40 -11.90 14.38
CA LEU A 333 -5.46 -11.03 13.90
C LEU A 333 -6.86 -11.59 14.22
N LEU A 334 -7.07 -12.88 13.99
CA LEU A 334 -8.39 -13.52 13.99
C LEU A 334 -8.77 -14.15 15.33
N LEU A 335 -7.79 -14.65 16.09
CA LEU A 335 -8.01 -15.37 17.35
C LEU A 335 -7.49 -14.60 18.56
N GLY A 336 -6.66 -13.57 18.36
CA GLY A 336 -6.02 -12.85 19.46
C GLY A 336 -4.95 -13.66 20.21
N GLU A 337 -4.45 -14.74 19.60
CA GLU A 337 -3.40 -15.58 20.18
C GLU A 337 -2.10 -14.79 20.38
N LYS A 338 -1.29 -15.21 21.36
CA LYS A 338 0.08 -14.69 21.53
C LYS A 338 0.99 -15.31 20.47
N PRO A 339 2.10 -14.65 20.08
CA PRO A 339 3.06 -15.26 19.16
C PRO A 339 3.51 -16.62 19.69
N SER A 340 3.43 -17.66 18.86
CA SER A 340 4.17 -18.88 19.10
C SER A 340 5.66 -18.52 19.05
N VAL A 341 6.44 -18.89 20.06
CA VAL A 341 7.90 -18.70 20.02
C VAL A 341 8.40 -19.54 18.84
N MET A 342 8.88 -18.87 17.78
CA MET A 342 9.54 -19.50 16.63
C MET A 342 11.03 -19.53 16.84
#